data_AF-A0ABD5HUA3-F1
#
_entry.id   AF-A0ABD5HUA3-F1
#
_cell.length_a   1.000
_cell.length_b   1.000
_cell.length_c   1.000
_cell.angle_alpha   90.00
_cell.angle_beta   90.00
_cell.angle_gamma   90.00
#
_symmetry.space_group_name_H-M   'P 1'
#
loop_
_entity.id
_entity.type
_entity.pdbx_description
1 polymer ?
#
loop_
_entity_poly.entity_id
_entity_poly.type
_entity_poly.pdbx_seq_one_letter_code
_entity_poly.pdbx_strand_id
1 'polypeptide(L)'
;MRQSRMNFKKYISSFLILILIVSTLPRVDIVQAEEVSGESYNYILDENGEIQLSEDFKEDIEIVKDNDEIAIIETNLEVEDNELNINAALNKEEDTITVISTENADTNNEVKKEYKVEISEATEDVFIATFTDIETGEQYVVDNTKTKASAVVLPIAVVLGGALVSHLIAISAAMVIAGVTYYVATKVISRLKRSDPYHYMAKLRSGKLWIGNSVSQSRAAAHLRAGGDIWSRSNSLAWTVANKAGKYTPTKAEVHGNGGSYFYHFHAQDAHNKRVGGHSFF
;
A
#
# COMPACT_ATOMS: atom_id res chain seq x y z
N MET A 1 29.36 -61.87 7.58
CA MET A 1 28.52 -60.65 7.48
C MET A 1 27.29 -60.83 8.37
N ARG A 2 27.12 -59.99 9.39
CA ARG A 2 26.02 -60.07 10.38
C ARG A 2 24.90 -59.16 9.88
N GLN A 3 23.80 -59.71 9.33
CA GLN A 3 22.65 -58.91 8.93
C GLN A 3 21.94 -58.36 10.17
N SER A 4 21.86 -57.03 10.25
CA SER A 4 21.09 -56.30 11.24
C SER A 4 19.59 -56.58 11.03
N ARG A 5 18.93 -57.17 12.04
CA ARG A 5 17.47 -57.27 12.08
C ARG A 5 16.92 -55.88 12.40
N MET A 6 16.46 -55.16 11.38
CA MET A 6 15.69 -53.93 11.57
C MET A 6 14.43 -54.23 12.40
N ASN A 7 14.23 -53.47 13.47
CA ASN A 7 13.05 -53.53 14.33
C ASN A 7 11.83 -52.96 13.59
N PHE A 8 11.22 -53.77 12.73
CA PHE A 8 10.09 -53.44 11.87
C PHE A 8 8.93 -52.72 12.60
N LYS A 9 8.72 -53.03 13.89
CA LYS A 9 7.69 -52.39 14.72
C LYS A 9 7.93 -50.90 14.99
N LYS A 10 9.19 -50.44 15.10
CA LYS A 10 9.50 -49.01 15.28
C LYS A 10 9.20 -48.21 14.02
N TYR A 11 9.46 -48.79 12.84
CA TYR A 11 9.23 -48.13 11.57
C TYR A 11 7.75 -48.05 11.20
N ILE A 12 6.95 -49.07 11.56
CA ILE A 12 5.49 -49.01 11.39
C ILE A 12 4.86 -47.90 12.24
N SER A 13 5.30 -47.74 13.50
CA SER A 13 4.77 -46.69 14.37
C SER A 13 5.15 -45.28 13.90
N SER A 14 6.37 -45.09 13.38
CA SER A 14 6.78 -43.81 12.77
C SER A 14 6.07 -43.54 11.45
N PHE A 15 5.76 -44.57 10.65
CA PHE A 15 5.02 -44.43 9.40
C PHE A 15 3.56 -44.03 9.62
N LEU A 16 2.90 -44.57 10.66
CA LEU A 16 1.51 -44.21 11.00
C LEU A 16 1.37 -42.78 11.54
N ILE A 17 2.36 -42.27 12.29
CA ILE A 17 2.36 -40.87 12.76
C ILE A 17 2.55 -39.90 11.59
N LEU A 18 3.36 -40.27 10.59
CA LEU A 18 3.58 -39.44 9.40
C LEU A 18 2.30 -39.29 8.55
N ILE A 19 1.49 -40.35 8.41
CA ILE A 19 0.20 -40.30 7.70
C ILE A 19 -0.80 -39.38 8.43
N LEU A 20 -0.80 -39.40 9.77
CA LEU A 20 -1.71 -38.58 10.57
C LEU A 20 -1.40 -37.07 10.45
N ILE A 21 -0.11 -36.71 10.36
CA ILE A 21 0.32 -35.31 10.17
C ILE A 21 -0.03 -34.78 8.77
N VAL A 22 -0.01 -35.63 7.74
CA VAL A 22 -0.42 -35.25 6.37
C VAL A 22 -1.92 -34.95 6.30
N SER A 23 -2.75 -35.61 7.11
CA SER A 23 -4.20 -35.37 7.14
C SER A 23 -4.64 -34.08 7.85
N THR A 24 -3.75 -33.41 8.56
CA THR A 24 -4.01 -32.12 9.23
C THR A 24 -3.49 -30.90 8.46
N LEU A 25 -2.81 -31.12 7.33
CA LEU A 25 -2.46 -30.03 6.43
C LEU A 25 -3.74 -29.57 5.70
N PRO A 26 -3.98 -28.26 5.55
CA PRO A 26 -5.09 -27.77 4.76
C PRO A 26 -5.00 -28.39 3.36
N ARG A 27 -6.06 -29.10 2.96
CA ARG A 27 -6.19 -29.60 1.58
C ARG A 27 -6.26 -28.38 0.68
N VAL A 28 -5.20 -28.15 -0.09
CA VAL A 28 -5.32 -27.37 -1.32
C VAL A 28 -6.04 -28.28 -2.28
N ASP A 29 -7.37 -28.14 -2.32
CA ASP A 29 -8.14 -28.78 -3.38
C ASP A 29 -7.68 -28.11 -4.68
N ILE A 30 -6.84 -28.80 -5.45
CA ILE A 30 -6.59 -28.46 -6.84
C ILE A 30 -7.88 -28.84 -7.57
N VAL A 31 -8.86 -27.95 -7.50
CA VAL A 31 -10.03 -27.98 -8.36
C VAL A 31 -9.48 -27.82 -9.77
N GLN A 32 -9.63 -28.85 -10.62
CA GLN A 32 -9.61 -28.61 -12.05
C GLN A 32 -10.73 -27.62 -12.31
N ALA A 33 -10.37 -26.42 -12.73
CA ALA A 33 -11.33 -25.40 -13.10
C ALA A 33 -12.32 -26.03 -14.10
N GLU A 34 -13.58 -26.10 -13.69
CA GLU A 34 -14.68 -26.26 -14.61
C GLU A 34 -14.64 -25.05 -15.53
N GLU A 35 -14.58 -25.29 -16.85
CA GLU A 35 -14.64 -24.21 -17.85
C GLU A 35 -15.98 -23.50 -17.70
N VAL A 36 -15.99 -22.44 -16.90
CA VAL A 36 -17.01 -21.41 -16.99
C VAL A 36 -16.69 -20.64 -18.25
N SER A 37 -17.53 -20.80 -19.27
CA SER A 37 -17.51 -20.02 -20.50
C SER A 37 -17.85 -18.55 -20.18
N GLY A 38 -16.87 -17.82 -19.67
CA GLY A 38 -16.85 -16.37 -19.69
C GLY A 38 -16.25 -15.94 -21.03
N GLU A 39 -17.04 -15.26 -21.84
CA GLU A 39 -16.58 -14.73 -23.12
C GLU A 39 -15.38 -13.81 -22.89
N SER A 40 -14.28 -14.09 -23.59
CA SER A 40 -13.07 -13.29 -23.55
C SER A 40 -13.28 -12.03 -24.39
N TYR A 41 -13.47 -10.88 -23.73
CA TYR A 41 -13.63 -9.59 -24.41
C TYR A 41 -12.34 -9.17 -25.15
N ASN A 42 -12.49 -8.65 -26.37
CA ASN A 42 -11.36 -8.23 -27.21
C ASN A 42 -10.90 -6.82 -26.82
N TYR A 43 -9.74 -6.73 -26.18
CA TYR A 43 -9.07 -5.46 -25.87
C TYR A 43 -8.52 -4.77 -27.13
N ILE A 44 -8.33 -3.44 -27.10
CA ILE A 44 -7.34 -2.79 -27.98
C ILE A 44 -5.98 -3.17 -27.44
N LEU A 45 -5.49 -4.30 -27.94
CA LEU A 45 -4.14 -4.76 -27.75
C LEU A 45 -3.23 -3.87 -28.60
N ASP A 46 -2.24 -3.22 -27.98
CA ASP A 46 -1.15 -2.66 -28.75
C ASP A 46 -0.38 -3.79 -29.48
N GLU A 47 0.59 -3.43 -30.32
CA GLU A 47 1.43 -4.41 -31.04
C GLU A 47 2.15 -5.42 -30.13
N ASN A 48 2.08 -5.24 -28.80
CA ASN A 48 2.71 -6.05 -27.77
C ASN A 48 1.71 -6.79 -26.88
N GLY A 49 0.39 -6.67 -27.11
CA GLY A 49 -0.62 -7.42 -26.35
C GLY A 49 -1.05 -6.77 -25.03
N GLU A 50 -0.92 -5.44 -24.88
CA GLU A 50 -1.37 -4.73 -23.67
C GLU A 50 -2.79 -4.15 -23.80
N ILE A 51 -3.53 -4.15 -22.68
CA ILE A 51 -4.68 -3.25 -22.51
C ILE A 51 -4.13 -1.81 -22.47
N GLN A 52 -4.22 -1.09 -23.58
CA GLN A 52 -4.08 0.37 -23.54
C GLN A 52 -5.40 0.95 -23.02
N LEU A 53 -5.35 1.56 -21.84
CA LEU A 53 -6.33 2.59 -21.50
C LEU A 53 -6.17 3.67 -22.56
N SER A 54 -7.22 3.98 -23.32
CA SER A 54 -7.18 5.07 -24.30
C SER A 54 -6.69 6.34 -23.61
N GLU A 55 -6.06 7.27 -24.36
CA GLU A 55 -5.76 8.60 -23.81
C GLU A 55 -7.01 9.29 -23.22
N ASP A 56 -8.20 8.86 -23.66
CA ASP A 56 -9.52 9.28 -23.19
C ASP A 56 -9.92 8.72 -21.80
N PHE A 57 -9.33 7.62 -21.31
CA PHE A 57 -9.68 7.06 -19.98
C PHE A 57 -9.35 8.02 -18.81
N LYS A 58 -8.43 8.97 -19.01
CA LYS A 58 -8.14 10.01 -18.01
C LYS A 58 -9.23 11.10 -17.94
N GLU A 59 -10.11 11.20 -18.93
CA GLU A 59 -11.13 12.25 -19.00
C GLU A 59 -12.47 11.86 -18.33
N ASP A 60 -12.72 10.57 -18.09
CA ASP A 60 -14.00 10.05 -17.54
C ASP A 60 -13.92 9.55 -16.08
N ILE A 61 -13.00 10.10 -15.29
CA ILE A 61 -12.92 9.83 -13.85
C ILE A 61 -13.71 10.92 -13.10
N GLU A 62 -14.83 10.53 -12.47
CA GLU A 62 -15.69 11.43 -11.71
C GLU A 62 -15.46 11.28 -10.19
N ILE A 63 -15.24 12.41 -9.50
CA ILE A 63 -15.24 12.45 -8.03
C ILE A 63 -16.69 12.60 -7.56
N VAL A 64 -17.32 11.48 -7.21
CA VAL A 64 -18.71 11.45 -6.74
C VAL A 64 -18.84 12.00 -5.32
N LYS A 65 -17.84 11.75 -4.46
CA LYS A 65 -17.84 12.24 -3.08
C LYS A 65 -16.42 12.44 -2.57
N ASP A 66 -16.19 13.56 -1.88
CA ASP A 66 -14.97 13.79 -1.09
C ASP A 66 -15.33 14.61 0.16
N ASN A 67 -15.35 13.95 1.31
CA ASN A 67 -15.55 14.60 2.61
C ASN A 67 -14.56 14.05 3.66
N ASP A 68 -14.68 14.45 4.92
CA ASP A 68 -13.73 14.04 5.96
C ASP A 68 -13.75 12.53 6.27
N GLU A 69 -14.82 11.81 5.92
CA GLU A 69 -15.04 10.40 6.26
C GLU A 69 -14.77 9.46 5.08
N ILE A 70 -15.18 9.84 3.87
CA ILE A 70 -15.15 8.98 2.69
C ILE A 70 -14.79 9.78 1.43
N ALA A 71 -14.03 9.15 0.54
CA ALA A 71 -13.88 9.58 -0.84
C ALA A 71 -14.35 8.48 -1.78
N ILE A 72 -15.09 8.84 -2.82
CA ILE A 72 -15.66 7.93 -3.82
C ILE A 72 -15.35 8.51 -5.20
N ILE A 73 -14.79 7.68 -6.06
CA ILE A 73 -14.47 8.00 -7.44
C ILE A 73 -15.04 6.91 -8.34
N GLU A 74 -15.58 7.30 -9.48
CA GLU A 74 -16.21 6.40 -10.44
C GLU A 74 -15.70 6.64 -11.85
N THR A 75 -15.82 5.62 -12.68
CA THR A 75 -15.64 5.70 -14.14
C THR A 75 -16.59 4.72 -14.82
N ASN A 76 -17.02 5.09 -16.02
CA ASN A 76 -17.87 4.26 -16.88
C ASN A 76 -17.12 3.97 -18.17
N LEU A 77 -17.20 2.73 -18.64
CA LEU A 77 -16.61 2.31 -19.90
C LEU A 77 -17.65 1.52 -20.69
N GLU A 78 -17.97 1.99 -21.89
CA GLU A 78 -18.71 1.19 -22.86
C GLU A 78 -17.75 0.19 -23.52
N VAL A 79 -18.08 -1.10 -23.44
CA VAL A 79 -17.31 -2.20 -24.04
C VAL A 79 -18.28 -3.03 -24.88
N GLU A 80 -18.19 -2.88 -26.20
CA GLU A 80 -19.11 -3.52 -27.15
C GLU A 80 -20.59 -3.17 -26.84
N ASP A 81 -21.42 -4.16 -26.49
CA ASP A 81 -22.83 -4.00 -26.12
C ASP A 81 -23.04 -3.96 -24.58
N ASN A 82 -21.96 -3.89 -23.79
CA ASN A 82 -22.01 -3.85 -22.32
C ASN A 82 -21.54 -2.50 -21.78
N GLU A 83 -22.14 -2.09 -20.66
CA GLU A 83 -21.68 -0.94 -19.87
C GLU A 83 -20.97 -1.45 -18.60
N LEU A 84 -19.73 -1.02 -18.41
CA LEU A 84 -18.92 -1.34 -17.25
C LEU A 84 -18.77 -0.10 -16.36
N ASN A 85 -19.43 -0.10 -15.20
CA ASN A 85 -19.23 0.89 -14.15
C ASN A 85 -18.22 0.37 -13.13
N ILE A 86 -17.18 1.16 -12.84
CA ILE A 86 -16.22 0.88 -11.79
C ILE A 86 -16.25 2.02 -10.77
N ASN A 87 -16.44 1.66 -9.50
CA ASN A 87 -16.38 2.54 -8.35
C ASN A 87 -15.21 2.14 -7.45
N ALA A 88 -14.45 3.13 -6.98
CA ALA A 88 -13.51 2.96 -5.88
C ALA A 88 -13.88 3.87 -4.71
N ALA A 89 -13.87 3.31 -3.50
CA ALA A 89 -14.15 4.05 -2.27
C ALA A 89 -12.99 3.93 -1.28
N LEU A 90 -12.60 5.06 -0.67
CA LEU A 90 -11.69 5.14 0.47
C LEU A 90 -12.48 5.52 1.72
N ASN A 91 -12.54 4.62 2.69
CA ASN A 91 -12.95 4.95 4.05
C ASN A 91 -11.74 5.56 4.79
N LYS A 92 -11.81 6.86 5.07
CA LYS A 92 -10.70 7.63 5.67
C LYS A 92 -10.54 7.35 7.17
N GLU A 93 -11.56 6.82 7.83
CA GLU A 93 -11.49 6.43 9.24
C GLU A 93 -10.80 5.07 9.41
N GLU A 94 -11.15 4.11 8.55
CA GLU A 94 -10.64 2.74 8.62
C GLU A 94 -9.35 2.52 7.81
N ASP A 95 -8.96 3.49 6.98
CA ASP A 95 -7.85 3.36 6.00
C ASP A 95 -8.06 2.14 5.08
N THR A 96 -9.31 1.90 4.68
CA THR A 96 -9.73 0.77 3.84
C THR A 96 -10.20 1.25 2.47
N ILE A 97 -9.84 0.48 1.44
CA ILE A 97 -10.23 0.74 0.06
C ILE A 97 -10.96 -0.46 -0.50
N THR A 98 -12.10 -0.18 -1.13
CA THR A 98 -12.88 -1.16 -1.89
C THR A 98 -13.02 -0.71 -3.34
N VAL A 99 -13.06 -1.68 -4.25
CA VAL A 99 -13.40 -1.46 -5.65
C VAL A 99 -14.57 -2.34 -6.01
N ILE A 100 -15.59 -1.74 -6.61
CA ILE A 100 -16.80 -2.41 -7.07
C ILE A 100 -16.85 -2.26 -8.58
N SER A 101 -17.11 -3.36 -9.26
CA SER A 101 -17.36 -3.41 -10.69
C SER A 101 -18.78 -3.90 -10.91
N THR A 102 -19.54 -3.16 -11.70
CA THR A 102 -20.87 -3.55 -12.17
C THR A 102 -20.85 -3.61 -13.68
N GLU A 103 -21.09 -4.80 -14.22
CA GLU A 103 -21.27 -5.03 -15.66
C GLU A 103 -22.76 -5.19 -15.95
N ASN A 104 -23.28 -4.30 -16.80
CA ASN A 104 -24.65 -4.35 -17.29
C ASN A 104 -24.64 -4.93 -18.70
N ALA A 105 -25.17 -6.14 -18.85
CA ALA A 105 -25.45 -6.72 -20.16
C ALA A 105 -26.86 -6.33 -20.62
N ASP A 106 -27.06 -6.19 -21.94
CA ASP A 106 -28.34 -5.91 -22.63
C ASP A 106 -29.52 -6.80 -22.20
N THR A 107 -29.23 -7.93 -21.54
CA THR A 107 -30.20 -8.90 -21.02
C THR A 107 -30.81 -8.57 -19.65
N ASN A 108 -30.50 -7.39 -19.07
CA ASN A 108 -31.00 -6.94 -17.76
C ASN A 108 -30.44 -7.75 -16.57
N ASN A 109 -29.36 -8.51 -16.77
CA ASN A 109 -28.61 -9.19 -15.72
C ASN A 109 -27.40 -8.35 -15.32
N GLU A 110 -27.42 -7.85 -14.08
CA GLU A 110 -26.31 -7.13 -13.47
C GLU A 110 -25.32 -8.13 -12.86
N VAL A 111 -24.06 -8.08 -13.31
CA VAL A 111 -22.97 -8.84 -12.68
C VAL A 111 -22.13 -7.89 -11.84
N LYS A 112 -22.14 -8.11 -10.52
CA LYS A 112 -21.39 -7.30 -9.57
C LYS A 112 -20.20 -8.07 -9.02
N LYS A 113 -19.02 -7.46 -9.06
CA LYS A 113 -17.80 -7.95 -8.39
C LYS A 113 -17.28 -6.93 -7.40
N GLU A 114 -16.83 -7.40 -6.25
CA GLU A 114 -16.28 -6.55 -5.20
C GLU A 114 -14.87 -7.02 -4.82
N TYR A 115 -13.96 -6.06 -4.75
CA TYR A 115 -12.56 -6.28 -4.46
C TYR A 115 -12.15 -5.49 -3.21
N LYS A 116 -11.51 -6.19 -2.27
CA LYS A 116 -10.73 -5.55 -1.22
C LYS A 116 -9.34 -5.22 -1.76
N VAL A 117 -8.85 -4.01 -1.50
CA VAL A 117 -7.54 -3.56 -1.99
C VAL A 117 -6.54 -3.41 -0.85
N GLU A 118 -5.37 -4.04 -1.00
CA GLU A 118 -4.24 -3.91 -0.07
C GLU A 118 -3.04 -3.27 -0.81
N ILE A 119 -2.70 -2.05 -0.42
CA ILE A 119 -1.62 -1.29 -1.07
C ILE A 119 -0.28 -1.62 -0.39
N SER A 120 0.66 -2.12 -1.19
CA SER A 120 2.04 -2.34 -0.74
C SER A 120 2.90 -1.11 -0.94
N GLU A 121 2.77 -0.43 -2.08
CA GLU A 121 3.48 0.80 -2.38
C GLU A 121 2.62 1.70 -3.27
N ALA A 122 2.54 2.98 -2.93
CA ALA A 122 1.88 4.01 -3.74
C ALA A 122 2.62 5.33 -3.54
N THR A 123 3.45 5.68 -4.51
CA THR A 123 4.24 6.91 -4.56
C THR A 123 3.96 7.63 -5.88
N GLU A 124 4.69 8.71 -6.17
CA GLU A 124 4.52 9.45 -7.44
C GLU A 124 4.80 8.56 -8.67
N ASP A 125 5.70 7.57 -8.55
CA ASP A 125 6.15 6.73 -9.69
C ASP A 125 5.81 5.24 -9.55
N VAL A 126 5.54 4.76 -8.33
CA VAL A 126 5.36 3.34 -8.02
C VAL A 126 3.96 3.09 -7.49
N PHE A 127 3.27 2.11 -8.07
CA PHE A 127 1.99 1.58 -7.59
C PHE A 127 2.02 0.06 -7.60
N ILE A 128 1.91 -0.51 -6.39
CA ILE A 128 1.87 -1.94 -6.14
C ILE A 128 0.73 -2.23 -5.16
N ALA A 129 -0.28 -2.96 -5.62
CA ALA A 129 -1.46 -3.30 -4.82
C ALA A 129 -1.98 -4.70 -5.16
N THR A 130 -2.58 -5.35 -4.16
CA THR A 130 -3.27 -6.63 -4.30
C THR A 130 -4.77 -6.42 -4.22
N PHE A 131 -5.49 -6.87 -5.24
CA PHE A 131 -6.95 -6.89 -5.30
C PHE A 131 -7.41 -8.30 -4.96
N THR A 132 -8.20 -8.44 -3.90
CA THR A 132 -8.80 -9.73 -3.52
C THR A 132 -10.28 -9.68 -3.82
N ASP A 133 -10.74 -10.52 -4.76
CA ASP A 133 -12.16 -10.72 -5.01
C ASP A 133 -12.81 -11.32 -3.74
N ILE A 134 -13.83 -10.65 -3.21
CA ILE A 134 -14.41 -11.00 -1.92
C ILE A 134 -15.22 -12.30 -1.99
N GLU A 135 -15.82 -12.59 -3.14
CA GLU A 135 -16.66 -13.78 -3.32
C GLU A 135 -15.81 -15.03 -3.50
N THR A 136 -14.80 -14.96 -4.36
CA THR A 136 -13.99 -16.12 -4.75
C THR A 136 -12.71 -16.25 -3.93
N GLY A 137 -12.22 -15.16 -3.33
CA GLY A 137 -10.92 -15.10 -2.66
C GLY A 137 -9.72 -15.04 -3.63
N GLU A 138 -9.95 -14.93 -4.94
CA GLU A 138 -8.88 -14.83 -5.93
C GLU A 138 -8.12 -13.50 -5.78
N GLN A 139 -6.80 -13.55 -5.96
CA GLN A 139 -5.92 -12.40 -5.77
C GLN A 139 -5.24 -11.98 -7.07
N TYR A 140 -5.32 -10.70 -7.36
CA TYR A 140 -4.71 -10.09 -8.54
C TYR A 140 -3.74 -9.00 -8.10
N VAL A 141 -2.48 -9.09 -8.54
CA VAL A 141 -1.43 -8.14 -8.19
C VAL A 141 -1.25 -7.15 -9.32
N VAL A 142 -1.49 -5.88 -9.04
CA VAL A 142 -1.12 -4.75 -9.90
C VAL A 142 0.24 -4.25 -9.45
N ASP A 143 1.23 -4.25 -10.35
CA ASP A 143 2.61 -3.82 -10.07
C ASP A 143 3.15 -3.09 -11.30
N ASN A 144 3.18 -1.75 -11.23
CA ASN A 144 3.61 -0.91 -12.35
C ASN A 144 5.15 -0.90 -12.57
N THR A 145 5.92 -1.62 -11.75
CA THR A 145 7.38 -1.70 -11.84
C THR A 145 7.86 -2.91 -12.63
N LYS A 146 7.01 -3.93 -12.79
CA LYS A 146 7.36 -5.15 -13.51
C LYS A 146 7.33 -4.94 -15.01
N THR A 147 8.34 -5.50 -15.68
CA THR A 147 8.41 -5.51 -17.15
C THR A 147 7.39 -6.46 -17.75
N LYS A 148 6.85 -6.07 -18.91
CA LYS A 148 5.82 -6.75 -19.72
C LYS A 148 6.00 -8.26 -19.96
N ALA A 149 7.24 -8.76 -19.90
CA ALA A 149 7.58 -10.19 -20.12
C ALA A 149 7.08 -11.15 -19.02
N SER A 150 6.49 -10.67 -17.92
CA SER A 150 5.86 -11.48 -16.87
C SER A 150 4.32 -11.46 -16.91
N ALA A 151 3.72 -11.18 -18.08
CA ALA A 151 2.30 -10.92 -18.27
C ALA A 151 1.39 -11.90 -17.52
N VAL A 152 0.82 -11.40 -16.42
CA VAL A 152 -0.35 -11.99 -15.76
C VAL A 152 -1.56 -11.31 -16.40
N VAL A 153 -2.53 -12.11 -16.87
CA VAL A 153 -3.80 -11.58 -17.38
C VAL A 153 -4.60 -11.10 -16.17
N LEU A 154 -4.97 -9.82 -16.16
CA LEU A 154 -5.74 -9.20 -15.09
C LEU A 154 -7.16 -8.90 -15.57
N PRO A 155 -8.20 -9.06 -14.72
CA PRO A 155 -9.54 -8.59 -15.04
C PRO A 155 -9.55 -7.09 -15.31
N ILE A 156 -10.36 -6.62 -16.26
CA ILE A 156 -10.46 -5.19 -16.60
C ILE A 156 -10.81 -4.33 -15.38
N ALA A 157 -11.73 -4.80 -14.53
CA ALA A 157 -12.10 -4.17 -13.28
C ALA A 157 -10.90 -3.93 -12.34
N VAL A 158 -9.91 -4.84 -12.32
CA VAL A 158 -8.70 -4.70 -11.51
C VAL A 158 -7.77 -3.63 -12.09
N VAL A 159 -7.65 -3.57 -13.41
CA VAL A 159 -6.82 -2.56 -14.10
C VAL A 159 -7.40 -1.16 -13.89
N LEU A 160 -8.70 -0.97 -14.18
CA LEU A 160 -9.38 0.31 -13.98
C LEU A 160 -9.45 0.69 -12.50
N GLY A 161 -9.71 -0.30 -11.63
CA GLY A 161 -9.66 -0.14 -10.18
C GLY A 161 -8.32 0.40 -9.68
N GLY A 162 -7.19 -0.11 -10.20
CA GLY A 162 -5.85 0.40 -9.87
C GLY A 162 -5.68 1.88 -10.18
N ALA A 163 -6.22 2.36 -11.30
CA ALA A 163 -6.19 3.77 -11.66
C ALA A 163 -7.05 4.64 -10.73
N LEU A 164 -8.27 4.20 -10.38
CA LEU A 164 -9.13 4.91 -9.43
C LEU A 164 -8.52 4.95 -8.03
N VAL A 165 -7.93 3.85 -7.56
CA VAL A 165 -7.25 3.77 -6.27
C VAL A 165 -6.07 4.74 -6.22
N SER A 166 -5.30 4.87 -7.30
CA SER A 166 -4.22 5.85 -7.39
C SER A 166 -4.74 7.30 -7.25
N HIS A 167 -5.91 7.60 -7.83
CA HIS A 167 -6.56 8.91 -7.66
C HIS A 167 -7.04 9.15 -6.22
N LEU A 168 -7.65 8.15 -5.56
CA LEU A 168 -8.04 8.25 -4.15
C LEU A 168 -6.85 8.58 -3.25
N ILE A 169 -5.71 7.92 -3.46
CA ILE A 169 -4.47 8.17 -2.72
C ILE A 169 -4.00 9.61 -2.95
N ALA A 170 -4.01 10.09 -4.20
CA ALA A 170 -3.65 11.46 -4.53
C ALA A 170 -4.57 12.50 -3.86
N ILE A 171 -5.89 12.29 -3.88
CA ILE A 171 -6.89 13.16 -3.22
C ILE A 171 -6.65 13.20 -1.71
N SER A 172 -6.39 12.05 -1.09
CA SER A 172 -6.09 11.97 0.36
C SER A 172 -4.76 12.63 0.74
N ALA A 173 -3.95 13.04 -0.25
CA ALA A 173 -2.60 13.55 -0.08
C ALA A 173 -1.72 12.58 0.73
N ALA A 174 -1.89 11.29 0.45
CA ALA A 174 -1.17 10.20 1.08
C ALA A 174 -0.12 9.58 0.14
N MET A 175 0.79 8.83 0.73
CA MET A 175 1.66 7.87 0.06
C MET A 175 1.74 6.60 0.90
N VAL A 176 1.96 5.47 0.26
CA VAL A 176 2.14 4.18 0.95
C VAL A 176 3.54 3.66 0.63
N ILE A 177 4.31 3.32 1.67
CA ILE A 177 5.63 2.71 1.51
C ILE A 177 5.68 1.47 2.38
N ALA A 178 5.87 0.30 1.75
CA ALA A 178 5.88 -1.00 2.43
C ALA A 178 4.64 -1.21 3.32
N GLY A 179 3.46 -0.89 2.79
CA GLY A 179 2.16 -1.01 3.46
C GLY A 179 1.92 0.01 4.58
N VAL A 180 2.80 1.00 4.76
CA VAL A 180 2.62 2.06 5.75
C VAL A 180 2.19 3.35 5.06
N THR A 181 1.04 3.89 5.47
CA THR A 181 0.49 5.15 4.99
C THR A 181 1.20 6.35 5.63
N TYR A 182 1.53 7.34 4.82
CA TYR A 182 2.07 8.63 5.23
C TYR A 182 1.27 9.75 4.57
N TYR A 183 1.03 10.84 5.30
CA TYR A 183 0.29 12.00 4.81
C TYR A 183 1.21 13.20 4.66
N VAL A 184 0.96 14.05 3.66
CA VAL A 184 1.75 15.28 3.50
C VAL A 184 1.61 16.18 4.73
N ALA A 185 2.73 16.63 5.28
CA ALA A 185 2.78 17.35 6.55
C ALA A 185 1.86 18.59 6.54
N THR A 186 1.85 19.36 5.45
CA THR A 186 1.07 20.59 5.31
C THR A 186 -0.44 20.40 5.51
N LYS A 187 -0.97 19.17 5.35
CA LYS A 187 -2.38 18.83 5.56
C LYS A 187 -2.70 18.34 6.97
N VAL A 188 -1.72 17.78 7.68
CA VAL A 188 -1.96 17.09 8.98
C VAL A 188 -1.39 17.82 10.19
N ILE A 189 -0.33 18.63 10.04
CA ILE A 189 0.40 19.18 11.20
C ILE A 189 -0.43 20.06 12.13
N SER A 190 -1.43 20.79 11.62
CA SER A 190 -2.30 21.64 12.44
C SER A 190 -3.07 20.82 13.48
N ARG A 191 -3.49 19.60 13.10
CA ARG A 191 -4.13 18.61 13.97
C ARG A 191 -3.10 17.96 14.90
N LEU A 192 -1.98 17.49 14.36
CA LEU A 192 -0.93 16.79 15.13
C LEU A 192 -0.25 17.66 16.19
N LYS A 193 -0.21 18.99 16.01
CA LYS A 193 0.33 19.92 17.01
C LYS A 193 -0.51 20.02 18.28
N ARG A 194 -1.77 19.57 18.23
CA ARG A 194 -2.76 19.73 19.32
C ARG A 194 -3.13 18.42 20.01
N SER A 195 -2.63 17.28 19.54
CA SER A 195 -3.00 15.96 20.05
C SER A 195 -1.79 15.17 20.54
N ASP A 196 -2.05 14.12 21.30
CA ASP A 196 -1.14 12.97 21.33
C ASP A 196 -1.24 12.21 20.01
N PRO A 197 -0.22 11.43 19.63
CA PRO A 197 1.10 11.23 20.28
C PRO A 197 2.17 12.31 19.98
N TYR A 198 3.35 12.20 20.63
CA TYR A 198 4.39 13.25 20.59
C TYR A 198 5.29 13.21 19.34
N HIS A 199 5.52 12.01 18.81
CA HIS A 199 6.46 11.77 17.72
C HIS A 199 5.86 10.83 16.68
N TYR A 200 6.23 11.06 15.43
CA TYR A 200 5.75 10.33 14.28
C TYR A 200 6.91 10.00 13.36
N MET A 201 6.82 8.86 12.67
CA MET A 201 7.70 8.56 11.55
C MET A 201 7.55 9.64 10.50
N ALA A 202 8.67 10.03 9.87
CA ALA A 202 8.62 10.96 8.76
C ALA A 202 9.47 10.49 7.59
N LYS A 203 9.21 11.06 6.41
CA LYS A 203 10.00 10.90 5.19
C LYS A 203 10.10 12.24 4.49
N LEU A 204 11.31 12.70 4.20
CA LEU A 204 11.52 13.80 3.26
C LEU A 204 11.70 13.23 1.84
N ARG A 205 10.74 13.46 0.94
CA ARG A 205 10.82 13.03 -0.47
C ARG A 205 10.35 14.14 -1.40
N SER A 206 11.09 14.35 -2.49
CA SER A 206 10.80 15.38 -3.50
C SER A 206 10.55 16.77 -2.88
N GLY A 207 11.27 17.13 -1.82
CA GLY A 207 11.11 18.39 -1.10
C GLY A 207 9.85 18.51 -0.22
N LYS A 208 9.05 17.44 -0.11
CA LYS A 208 7.85 17.37 0.74
C LYS A 208 8.12 16.50 1.96
N LEU A 209 7.66 16.95 3.13
CA LEU A 209 7.68 16.16 4.35
C LEU A 209 6.39 15.35 4.46
N TRP A 210 6.53 14.05 4.69
CA TRP A 210 5.43 13.10 4.85
C TRP A 210 5.47 12.53 6.26
N ILE A 211 4.32 12.45 6.91
CA ILE A 211 4.16 12.03 8.31
C ILE A 211 3.36 10.74 8.35
N GLY A 212 3.93 9.71 8.95
CA GLY A 212 3.30 8.40 9.10
C GLY A 212 2.94 8.09 10.55
N ASN A 213 2.97 6.80 10.87
CA ASN A 213 2.56 6.29 12.17
C ASN A 213 3.33 6.90 13.35
N SER A 214 2.63 6.96 14.48
CA SER A 214 3.22 7.40 15.73
C SER A 214 4.30 6.46 16.27
N VAL A 215 5.24 7.01 17.03
CA VAL A 215 6.35 6.26 17.63
C VAL A 215 6.70 6.78 19.02
N SER A 216 7.23 5.88 19.85
CA SER A 216 7.84 6.27 21.12
C SER A 216 9.12 7.07 20.90
N GLN A 217 9.50 7.92 21.86
CA GLN A 217 10.75 8.70 21.78
C GLN A 217 11.99 7.81 21.61
N SER A 218 12.03 6.63 22.25
CA SER A 218 13.15 5.69 22.10
C SER A 218 13.23 5.16 20.67
N ARG A 219 12.09 4.79 20.06
CA ARG A 219 12.06 4.32 18.67
C ARG A 219 12.37 5.44 17.69
N ALA A 220 11.86 6.65 17.93
CA ALA A 220 12.18 7.85 17.18
C ALA A 220 13.69 8.13 17.18
N ALA A 221 14.33 8.14 18.35
CA ALA A 221 15.77 8.38 18.45
C ALA A 221 16.61 7.27 17.79
N ALA A 222 16.18 6.01 17.87
CA ALA A 222 16.83 4.91 17.16
C ALA A 222 16.70 5.06 15.64
N HIS A 223 15.51 5.40 15.14
CA HIS A 223 15.27 5.64 13.72
C HIS A 223 16.07 6.83 13.20
N LEU A 224 16.09 7.93 13.94
CA LEU A 224 16.88 9.12 13.62
C LEU A 224 18.38 8.79 13.50
N ARG A 225 18.93 8.04 14.47
CA ARG A 225 20.33 7.60 14.44
C ARG A 225 20.66 6.75 13.22
N ALA A 226 19.69 5.95 12.74
CA ALA A 226 19.83 5.13 11.54
C ALA A 226 19.71 5.93 10.22
N GLY A 227 19.61 7.26 10.28
CA GLY A 227 19.46 8.12 9.10
C GLY A 227 18.00 8.43 8.72
N GLY A 228 17.03 7.98 9.52
CA GLY A 228 15.62 8.22 9.29
C GLY A 228 15.16 9.60 9.75
N ASP A 229 13.99 10.03 9.28
CA ASP A 229 13.39 11.31 9.65
C ASP A 229 12.28 11.11 10.69
N ILE A 230 12.15 12.09 11.59
CA ILE A 230 11.11 12.12 12.63
C ILE A 230 10.42 13.46 12.62
N TRP A 231 9.09 13.45 12.75
CA TRP A 231 8.31 14.63 13.09
C TRP A 231 7.96 14.62 14.57
N SER A 232 8.13 15.75 15.25
CA SER A 232 7.66 15.95 16.62
C SER A 232 6.72 17.15 16.70
N ARG A 233 5.72 17.10 17.58
CA ARG A 233 4.71 18.18 17.67
C ARG A 233 5.24 19.52 18.20
N SER A 234 6.46 19.55 18.78
CA SER A 234 7.08 20.78 19.27
C SER A 234 8.60 20.77 19.09
N ASN A 235 9.18 21.98 19.09
CA ASN A 235 10.62 22.20 19.08
C ASN A 235 11.34 21.44 20.21
N SER A 236 10.83 21.52 21.44
CA SER A 236 11.43 20.85 22.58
C SER A 236 11.45 19.33 22.42
N LEU A 237 10.36 18.74 21.90
CA LEU A 237 10.25 17.31 21.65
C LEU A 237 11.18 16.85 20.51
N ALA A 238 11.29 17.62 19.43
CA ALA A 238 12.26 17.33 18.38
C ALA A 238 13.69 17.40 18.91
N TRP A 239 13.99 18.37 19.77
CA TRP A 239 15.30 18.48 20.40
C TRP A 239 15.60 17.26 21.29
N THR A 240 14.63 16.78 22.09
CA THR A 240 14.87 15.59 22.94
C THR A 240 15.11 14.31 22.14
N VAL A 241 14.48 14.16 20.97
CA VAL A 241 14.75 13.05 20.05
C VAL A 241 16.17 13.15 19.50
N ALA A 242 16.56 14.31 18.97
CA ALA A 242 17.91 14.54 18.45
C ALA A 242 18.98 14.34 19.53
N ASN A 243 18.75 14.84 20.75
CA ASN A 243 19.68 14.70 21.87
C ASN A 243 19.83 13.24 22.28
N LYS A 244 18.73 12.47 22.28
CA LYS A 244 18.76 11.04 22.59
C LYS A 244 19.37 10.19 21.46
N ALA A 245 19.32 10.66 20.22
CA ALA A 245 19.97 10.01 19.08
C ALA A 245 21.48 10.26 19.05
N GLY A 246 21.92 11.45 19.48
CA GLY A 246 23.33 11.86 19.52
C GLY A 246 24.08 11.37 20.76
N LYS A 247 25.38 11.68 20.78
CA LYS A 247 26.24 11.61 21.99
C LYS A 247 26.39 12.99 22.66
N TYR A 248 26.19 14.06 21.89
CA TYR A 248 26.36 15.45 22.31
C TYR A 248 25.11 16.27 21.99
N THR A 249 25.10 17.51 22.46
CA THR A 249 24.02 18.47 22.24
C THR A 249 23.67 18.55 20.74
N PRO A 250 22.39 18.51 20.36
CA PRO A 250 21.97 18.69 18.97
C PRO A 250 22.46 20.00 18.35
N THR A 251 22.40 20.08 17.03
CA THR A 251 22.59 21.36 16.32
C THR A 251 21.60 22.42 16.80
N LYS A 252 21.81 23.67 16.39
CA LYS A 252 20.72 24.65 16.43
C LYS A 252 19.60 24.20 15.47
N ALA A 253 18.41 24.77 15.68
CA ALA A 253 17.31 24.55 14.74
C ALA A 253 17.67 25.13 13.37
N GLU A 254 17.47 24.33 12.33
CA GLU A 254 17.80 24.65 10.95
C GLU A 254 16.55 24.54 10.08
N VAL A 255 16.50 25.30 8.98
CA VAL A 255 15.45 25.20 7.96
C VAL A 255 16.10 25.40 6.60
N HIS A 256 15.80 24.52 5.64
CA HIS A 256 16.47 24.48 4.33
C HIS A 256 15.64 25.14 3.23
N GLY A 257 15.11 26.34 3.50
CA GLY A 257 14.33 27.12 2.53
C GLY A 257 13.31 28.04 3.20
N ASN A 258 12.48 28.68 2.38
CA ASN A 258 11.43 29.61 2.82
C ASN A 258 10.07 29.17 2.27
N GLY A 259 9.02 29.24 3.09
CA GLY A 259 7.64 28.88 2.71
C GLY A 259 7.04 27.75 3.54
N GLY A 260 5.75 27.45 3.33
CA GLY A 260 4.97 26.53 4.17
C GLY A 260 5.33 25.04 4.06
N SER A 261 6.19 24.66 3.12
CA SER A 261 6.69 23.29 2.92
C SER A 261 8.04 23.02 3.61
N TYR A 262 8.67 24.04 4.18
CA TYR A 262 9.95 23.90 4.87
C TYR A 262 9.73 23.87 6.37
N PHE A 263 10.31 22.84 7.01
CA PHE A 263 10.14 22.59 8.43
C PHE A 263 11.45 22.76 9.17
N TYR A 264 11.37 23.40 10.33
CA TYR A 264 12.51 23.49 11.21
C TYR A 264 12.87 22.10 11.72
N HIS A 265 14.17 21.85 11.86
CA HIS A 265 14.66 20.57 12.35
C HIS A 265 15.96 20.69 13.12
N PHE A 266 16.27 19.63 13.85
CA PHE A 266 17.56 19.42 14.51
C PHE A 266 18.28 18.21 13.90
N HIS A 267 19.60 18.22 13.99
CA HIS A 267 20.44 17.04 13.78
C HIS A 267 21.05 16.57 15.10
N ALA A 268 21.19 15.26 15.23
CA ALA A 268 22.00 14.66 16.28
C ALA A 268 23.49 14.88 16.01
N GLN A 269 24.31 14.86 17.07
CA GLN A 269 25.76 15.03 16.97
C GLN A 269 26.53 13.84 17.56
N ASP A 270 27.65 13.47 16.92
CA ASP A 270 28.59 12.46 17.40
C ASP A 270 29.63 13.04 18.38
N ALA A 271 30.62 12.22 18.75
CA ALA A 271 31.68 12.62 19.69
C ALA A 271 32.66 13.69 19.18
N HIS A 272 32.57 14.03 17.91
CA HIS A 272 33.42 15.03 17.26
C HIS A 272 32.59 16.26 16.84
N ASN A 273 31.40 16.44 17.42
CA ASN A 273 30.42 17.47 17.05
C ASN A 273 30.01 17.43 15.57
N LYS A 274 30.13 16.26 14.92
CA LYS A 274 29.68 16.07 13.53
C LYS A 274 28.22 15.65 13.52
N ARG A 275 27.47 16.17 12.54
CA ARG A 275 26.07 15.78 12.31
C ARG A 275 26.00 14.30 11.98
N VAL A 276 25.03 13.61 12.57
CA VAL A 276 24.76 12.19 12.33
C VAL A 276 23.26 11.94 12.29
N GLY A 277 22.86 10.89 11.58
CA GLY A 277 21.46 10.51 11.44
C GLY A 277 20.70 11.38 10.45
N GLY A 278 19.37 11.30 10.50
CA GLY A 278 18.47 12.08 9.65
C GLY A 278 18.05 13.41 10.30
N HIS A 279 16.81 13.82 10.05
CA HIS A 279 16.26 15.09 10.52
C HIS A 279 15.20 14.89 11.61
N SER A 280 15.26 15.71 12.66
CA SER A 280 14.24 15.75 13.71
C SER A 280 13.42 17.04 13.59
N PHE A 281 12.31 16.97 12.85
CA PHE A 281 11.44 18.08 12.44
C PHE A 281 10.41 18.51 13.52
N PHE A 282 9.89 19.75 13.44
CA PHE A 282 8.80 20.29 14.27
C PHE A 282 8.07 21.53 13.68
#